data_AF-A0A2V5MXZ5-F1
#
_entry.id   AF-A0A2V5MXZ5-F1
#
_cell.length_a   1.000
_cell.length_b   1.000
_cell.length_c   1.000
_cell.angle_alpha   90.00
_cell.angle_beta   90.00
_cell.angle_gamma   90.00
#
_symmetry.space_group_name_H-M   'P 1'
#
loop_
_entity.id
_entity.type
_entity.pdbx_description
1 polymer ?
#
loop_
_entity_poly.entity_id
_entity_poly.type
_entity_poly.pdbx_seq_one_letter_code
_entity_poly.pdbx_strand_id
1 'polypeptide(L)' 'DHVIRINPWLDQRFVPTWFLEYVLYHEMLHAIVPDRMSQSGRRCVHTNEFNRREREFRFYKRARRWEEENLARFLR' A
#
# COMPACT_ATOMS: atom_id res chain seq x y z
N ASP A 1 13.01 -13.37 -5.42
CA ASP A 1 12.95 -13.10 -3.97
C ASP A 1 11.61 -12.56 -3.54
N HIS A 2 10.95 -13.27 -2.61
CA HIS A 2 9.70 -12.86 -1.96
C HIS A 2 10.01 -11.98 -0.73
N VAL A 3 10.70 -10.86 -0.94
CA VAL A 3 11.07 -9.93 0.14
C VAL A 3 10.16 -8.72 0.10
N ILE A 4 9.41 -8.51 1.17
CA ILE A 4 8.66 -7.27 1.42
C ILE A 4 9.60 -6.27 2.09
N ARG A 5 9.67 -5.05 1.54
CA ARG A 5 10.43 -3.95 2.12
C ARG A 5 9.48 -2.88 2.61
N ILE A 6 9.69 -2.42 3.83
CA ILE A 6 8.91 -1.34 4.44
C ILE A 6 9.86 -0.18 4.71
N ASN A 7 9.42 1.05 4.44
CA ASN A 7 10.20 2.25 4.71
C ASN A 7 10.44 2.40 6.23
N PRO A 8 11.70 2.53 6.71
CA PRO A 8 12.01 2.70 8.13
C PRO A 8 11.33 3.90 8.80
N TRP A 9 10.95 4.92 8.04
CA TRP A 9 10.18 6.06 8.57
C TRP A 9 8.81 5.65 9.13
N LEU A 10 8.30 4.46 8.80
CA LEU A 10 7.09 3.90 9.36
C LEU A 10 7.27 3.30 10.77
N ASP A 11 8.49 3.21 11.30
CA ASP A 11 8.81 2.71 12.65
C ASP A 11 8.73 3.80 13.74
N GLN A 12 8.03 4.89 13.46
CA GLN A 12 7.88 6.01 14.39
C GLN A 12 6.71 5.76 15.35
N ARG A 13 6.85 6.18 16.61
CA ARG A 13 5.80 6.00 17.66
C ARG A 13 4.41 6.52 17.28
N PHE A 14 4.33 7.49 16.38
CA PHE A 14 3.06 8.07 15.94
C PHE A 14 2.35 7.23 14.86
N VAL A 15 3.03 6.24 14.28
CA VAL A 15 2.50 5.35 13.24
C VAL A 15 1.73 4.24 13.93
N PRO A 16 0.41 4.15 13.75
CA PRO A 16 -0.38 3.12 14.41
C PRO A 16 -0.09 1.74 13.82
N THR A 17 -0.08 0.69 14.67
CA THR A 17 0.14 -0.70 14.22
C THR A 17 -0.82 -1.12 13.10
N TRP A 18 -2.10 -0.73 13.17
CA TRP A 18 -3.09 -1.06 12.14
C TRP A 18 -2.80 -0.40 10.78
N PHE A 19 -2.04 0.70 10.76
CA PHE A 19 -1.58 1.31 9.51
C PHE A 19 -0.39 0.52 8.94
N LEU A 20 0.53 0.08 9.81
CA LEU A 20 1.62 -0.80 9.39
C LEU A 20 1.09 -2.13 8.83
N GLU A 21 0.05 -2.70 9.45
CA GLU A 21 -0.67 -3.87 8.92
C GLU A 21 -1.24 -3.62 7.53
N TYR A 22 -1.78 -2.42 7.27
CA TYR A 22 -2.27 -2.03 5.95
C TYR A 22 -1.13 -1.97 4.92
N VAL A 23 0.00 -1.33 5.26
CA VAL A 23 1.17 -1.27 4.36
C VAL A 23 1.68 -2.67 4.06
N LEU A 24 1.80 -3.55 5.07
CA LEU A 24 2.21 -4.93 4.85
C LEU A 24 1.24 -5.67 3.92
N TYR A 25 -0.07 -5.51 4.11
CA TYR A 25 -1.08 -6.09 3.22
C TYR A 25 -0.95 -5.55 1.78
N HIS A 26 -0.74 -4.24 1.61
CA HIS A 26 -0.48 -3.62 0.31
C HIS A 26 0.73 -4.23 -0.40
N GLU A 27 1.85 -4.39 0.32
CA GLU A 27 3.07 -5.01 -0.23
C GLU A 27 2.86 -6.48 -0.58
N MET A 28 2.08 -7.22 0.21
CA MET A 28 1.69 -8.60 -0.13
C MET A 28 0.86 -8.67 -1.41
N LEU A 29 -0.01 -7.67 -1.66
CA LEU A 29 -0.80 -7.63 -2.89
C LEU A 29 0.07 -7.50 -4.14
N HIS A 30 1.17 -6.75 -4.08
CA HIS A 30 2.14 -6.64 -5.19
C HIS A 30 2.76 -7.98 -5.58
N ALA A 31 2.88 -8.92 -4.63
CA ALA A 31 3.44 -10.23 -4.90
C ALA A 31 2.44 -11.21 -5.53
N ILE A 32 1.13 -11.00 -5.34
CA ILE A 32 0.09 -11.98 -5.71
C ILE A 32 -0.86 -11.48 -6.80
N VAL A 33 -0.95 -10.17 -7.03
CA VAL A 33 -1.73 -9.58 -8.13
C VAL A 33 -0.78 -9.24 -9.28
N PRO A 34 -0.88 -9.92 -10.43
CA PRO A 34 0.02 -9.64 -11.55
C PRO A 34 -0.21 -8.24 -12.13
N ASP A 35 0.89 -7.59 -12.49
CA ASP A 35 0.84 -6.33 -13.24
C ASP A 35 0.17 -6.50 -14.60
N ARG A 36 -0.23 -5.36 -15.18
CA ARG A 36 -0.79 -5.30 -16.54
C ARG A 36 -0.06 -4.24 -17.36
N MET A 37 -0.06 -4.40 -18.67
CA MET A 37 0.36 -3.33 -19.60
C MET A 37 -0.88 -2.54 -20.03
N SER A 38 -0.82 -1.22 -19.96
CA SER A 38 -1.87 -0.35 -20.52
C SER A 38 -1.86 -0.42 -22.05
N GLN A 39 -2.92 0.07 -22.69
CA GLN A 39 -2.97 0.25 -24.15
C GLN A 39 -1.84 1.15 -24.69
N SER A 40 -1.30 2.04 -23.84
CA SER A 40 -0.16 2.91 -24.15
C SER A 40 1.21 2.28 -23.82
N GLY A 41 1.26 0.98 -23.49
CA GLY A 41 2.49 0.25 -23.19
C GLY A 41 3.10 0.54 -21.82
N ARG A 42 2.40 1.27 -20.94
CA ARG A 42 2.88 1.57 -19.57
C ARG A 42 2.52 0.43 -18.62
N ARG A 43 3.45 0.03 -17.77
CA ARG A 43 3.19 -0.94 -16.67
C ARG A 43 2.21 -0.32 -15.67
N CYS A 44 1.14 -1.05 -15.38
CA CYS A 44 0.11 -0.73 -14.40
C CYS A 44 0.19 -1.78 -13.28
N VAL A 45 0.62 -1.32 -12.11
CA VAL A 45 0.82 -2.16 -10.92
C VAL A 45 -0.47 -2.22 -10.10
N HIS A 46 -1.07 -1.06 -9.80
CA HIS A 46 -2.36 -0.94 -9.12
C HIS A 46 -3.53 -1.11 -10.09
N THR A 47 -3.69 -2.33 -10.61
CA THR A 47 -4.78 -2.73 -11.52
C THR A 47 -6.15 -2.67 -10.83
N ASN A 48 -7.24 -2.81 -11.60
CA ASN A 48 -8.59 -2.91 -11.02
C ASN A 48 -8.72 -4.06 -10.01
N GLU A 49 -8.05 -5.19 -10.27
CA GLU A 49 -8.04 -6.32 -9.34
C GLU A 49 -7.24 -6.00 -8.07
N PHE A 50 -6.08 -5.35 -8.21
CA PHE A 50 -5.32 -4.85 -7.07
C PHE A 50 -6.18 -3.95 -6.19
N ASN A 51 -6.80 -2.94 -6.78
CA ASN A 51 -7.64 -1.96 -6.09
C ASN A 51 -8.90 -2.59 -5.48
N ARG A 52 -9.42 -3.68 -6.04
CA ARG A 52 -10.54 -4.44 -5.48
C ARG A 52 -10.10 -5.16 -4.21
N ARG A 53 -8.99 -5.88 -4.27
CA ARG A 53 -8.44 -6.63 -3.13
C ARG A 53 -7.89 -5.75 -2.03
N GLU A 54 -7.32 -4.59 -2.37
CA GLU A 54 -6.87 -3.61 -1.41
C GLU A 54 -8.01 -3.12 -0.51
N ARG A 55 -9.20 -2.90 -1.10
CA ARG A 55 -10.42 -2.50 -0.40
C ARG A 55 -10.99 -3.56 0.54
N GLU A 56 -10.57 -4.82 0.42
CA GLU A 56 -10.99 -5.91 1.31
C GLU A 56 -10.29 -5.84 2.67
N PHE A 57 -9.21 -5.04 2.82
CA PHE A 57 -8.56 -4.87 4.11
C PHE A 57 -9.50 -4.24 5.14
N ARG A 58 -9.61 -4.86 6.32
CA ARG A 58 -10.53 -4.47 7.40
C ARG A 58 -10.48 -2.98 7.79
N PHE A 59 -9.33 -2.33 7.64
CA PHE A 59 -9.16 -0.91 7.95
C PHE A 59 -8.86 -0.04 6.71
N TYR A 60 -9.14 -0.51 5.50
CA TYR A 60 -8.78 0.20 4.25
C TYR A 60 -9.14 1.69 4.29
N LYS A 61 -10.41 2.03 4.55
CA LYS A 61 -10.87 3.43 4.59
C LYS A 61 -10.14 4.26 5.65
N ARG A 62 -9.86 3.66 6.81
CA ARG A 62 -9.15 4.32 7.92
C ARG A 62 -7.67 4.55 7.56
N ALA A 63 -7.04 3.58 6.91
CA ALA A 63 -5.66 3.68 6.45
C ALA A 63 -5.47 4.73 5.36
N ARG A 64 -6.34 4.75 4.35
CA ARG A 64 -6.31 5.79 3.30
C ARG A 64 -6.46 7.20 3.86
N ARG A 65 -7.41 7.41 4.78
CA ARG A 65 -7.57 8.72 5.46
C ARG A 65 -6.31 9.10 6.26
N TRP A 66 -5.78 8.17 7.06
CA TRP A 66 -4.60 8.45 7.87
C TRP A 66 -3.37 8.74 7.01
N GLU A 67 -3.20 8.02 5.91
CA GLU A 67 -2.14 8.27 4.93
C GLU A 67 -2.25 9.69 4.37
N GLU A 68 -3.44 10.10 3.90
CA GLU A 68 -3.69 11.46 3.39
C GLU A 68 -3.35 12.55 4.43
N GLU A 69 -3.74 12.33 5.69
CA GLU A 69 -3.50 13.26 6.80
C GLU A 69 -2.03 13.32 7.25
N ASN A 70 -1.23 12.26 7.01
CA ASN A 70 0.13 12.13 7.51
C ASN A 70 1.22 12.11 6.43
N LEU A 71 0.87 12.08 5.13
CA LEU A 71 1.81 11.96 4.02
C LEU A 71 2.93 13.01 4.08
N ALA A 72 2.57 14.26 4.40
CA ALA A 72 3.52 15.36 4.51
C ALA A 72 4.58 15.19 5.62
N ARG A 73 4.41 14.22 6.52
CA ARG A 73 5.38 13.89 7.58
C ARG A 73 6.48 12.96 7.07
N PHE A 74 6.26 12.25 5.97
CA PHE A 74 7.20 11.32 5.35
C PHE A 74 7.98 11.92 4.17
N LEU A 75 7.59 13.10 3.69
CA LEU A 75 8.20 13.80 2.57
C LEU A 75 9.22 14.88 3.00
N ARG A 76 9.63 14.87 4.29
CA ARG A 76 10.58 15.83 4.86
C ARG A 76 11.95 15.20 5.03
#